data_AF-A0A351WZR9-F1
#
_entry.id   AF-A0A351WZR9-F1
#
_cell.length_a   1.000
_cell.length_b   1.000
_cell.length_c   1.000
_cell.angle_alpha   90.00
_cell.angle_beta   90.00
_cell.angle_gamma   90.00
#
_symmetry.space_group_name_H-M   'P 1'
#
loop_
_entity.id
_entity.type
_entity.pdbx_description
1 polymer ?
#
loop_
_entity_poly.entity_id
_entity_poly.type
_entity_poly.pdbx_seq_one_letter_code
_entity_poly.pdbx_strand_id
1 'polypeptide(L)'
;MLFPRRDKDKRHGLLLDHPLDDPSCCSECAALCCRSFPNVDLSWDEYLRLEELGASRLHFSLHGPHKLIIENGCEFLNGNRCGIYDDRPQVCRRFICQK
;
A
#
# COMPACT_ATOMS: atom_id res chain seq x y z
N MET A 1 -21.31 -34.64 10.11
CA MET A 1 -21.39 -33.34 9.42
C MET A 1 -19.96 -32.89 9.15
N LEU A 2 -19.51 -32.98 7.89
CA LEU A 2 -18.16 -32.59 7.48
C LEU A 2 -18.16 -31.07 7.25
N PHE A 3 -17.56 -30.31 8.16
CA PHE A 3 -17.32 -28.88 7.95
C PHE A 3 -16.33 -28.72 6.79
N PRO A 4 -16.65 -27.99 5.71
CA PRO A 4 -15.66 -27.69 4.70
C PRO A 4 -14.56 -26.86 5.37
N ARG A 5 -13.36 -27.45 5.44
CA ARG A 5 -12.15 -26.71 5.77
C ARG A 5 -12.04 -25.61 4.72
N ARG A 6 -12.38 -24.38 5.10
CA ARG A 6 -11.97 -23.20 4.36
C ARG A 6 -10.44 -23.21 4.38
N ASP A 7 -9.85 -23.69 3.30
CA ASP A 7 -8.47 -23.39 2.96
C ASP A 7 -8.37 -21.87 3.00
N LYS A 8 -7.83 -21.36 4.12
CA LYS A 8 -7.45 -19.97 4.21
C LYS A 8 -6.28 -19.87 3.25
N ASP A 9 -6.56 -19.47 2.01
CA ASP A 9 -5.57 -18.93 1.07
C ASP A 9 -4.79 -17.87 1.84
N LYS A 10 -3.66 -18.27 2.44
CA LYS A 10 -2.82 -17.39 3.23
C LYS A 10 -2.04 -16.57 2.22
N ARG A 11 -2.68 -15.54 1.67
CA ARG A 11 -2.00 -14.57 0.83
C ARG A 11 -1.00 -13.84 1.71
N HIS A 12 0.28 -14.10 1.48
CA HIS A 12 1.33 -13.45 2.23
C HIS A 12 1.72 -12.18 1.50
N GLY A 13 1.59 -11.05 2.20
CA GLY A 13 2.18 -9.79 1.76
C GLY A 13 3.68 -9.86 1.91
N LEU A 14 4.41 -9.91 0.81
CA LEU A 14 5.87 -9.88 0.80
C LEU A 14 6.32 -8.48 0.38
N LEU A 15 7.17 -7.87 1.20
CA LEU A 15 7.85 -6.63 0.85
C LEU A 15 9.18 -7.01 0.18
N LEU A 16 9.29 -6.83 -1.13
CA LEU A 16 10.51 -7.07 -1.88
C LEU A 16 11.54 -5.97 -1.63
N ASP A 17 12.80 -6.26 -1.89
CA ASP A 17 13.88 -5.26 -1.90
C ASP A 17 13.86 -4.36 -3.14
N HIS A 18 13.17 -4.77 -4.21
CA HIS A 18 13.02 -4.01 -5.46
C HIS A 18 11.55 -3.68 -5.76
N PRO A 19 11.25 -2.52 -6.37
CA PRO A 19 9.89 -2.19 -6.78
C PRO A 19 9.44 -3.14 -7.90
N LEU A 20 8.24 -3.69 -7.76
CA LEU A 20 7.58 -4.47 -8.79
C LEU A 20 6.35 -3.67 -9.22
N ASP A 21 6.49 -2.87 -10.27
CA ASP A 21 5.44 -1.97 -10.78
C ASP A 21 4.26 -2.71 -11.46
N ASP A 22 4.01 -3.97 -11.11
CA ASP A 22 3.04 -4.82 -11.77
C ASP A 22 1.59 -4.57 -11.27
N PRO A 23 0.64 -4.18 -12.15
CA PRO A 23 -0.73 -3.84 -11.76
C PRO A 23 -1.55 -4.99 -11.23
N SER A 24 -1.15 -6.22 -11.55
CA SER A 24 -1.78 -7.42 -11.01
C SER A 24 -1.72 -7.47 -9.48
N CYS A 25 -0.63 -6.94 -8.88
CA CYS A 25 -0.41 -6.97 -7.45
C CYS A 25 -1.47 -6.22 -6.66
N CYS A 26 -2.06 -5.12 -7.15
CA CYS A 26 -3.12 -4.44 -6.39
C CYS A 26 -4.50 -5.10 -6.59
N SER A 27 -4.81 -5.56 -7.81
CA SER A 27 -6.12 -6.14 -8.14
C SER A 27 -6.36 -7.51 -7.52
N GLU A 28 -5.34 -8.38 -7.42
CA GLU A 28 -5.49 -9.72 -6.82
C GLU A 28 -5.34 -9.69 -5.28
N CYS A 29 -4.60 -8.71 -4.76
CA CYS A 29 -4.26 -8.58 -3.34
C CYS A 29 -5.31 -7.78 -2.54
N ALA A 30 -6.38 -7.30 -3.17
CA ALA A 30 -7.42 -6.48 -2.53
C ALA A 30 -6.85 -5.29 -1.73
N ALA A 31 -5.80 -4.66 -2.28
CA ALA A 31 -5.04 -3.58 -1.63
C ALA A 31 -4.54 -3.90 -0.21
N LEU A 32 -4.06 -5.13 0.01
CA LEU A 32 -3.42 -5.55 1.27
C LEU A 32 -2.27 -4.62 1.68
N CYS A 33 -1.50 -4.04 0.75
CA CYS A 33 -0.46 -3.05 1.08
C CYS A 33 -1.01 -1.86 1.89
N CYS A 34 -2.19 -1.34 1.52
CA CYS A 34 -2.87 -0.25 2.22
C CYS A 34 -3.47 -0.68 3.57
N ARG A 35 -3.53 -1.98 3.86
CA ARG A 35 -4.06 -2.54 5.12
C ARG A 35 -2.96 -3.10 6.02
N SER A 36 -1.81 -3.45 5.46
CA SER A 36 -0.68 -4.04 6.17
C SER A 36 0.19 -3.01 6.86
N PHE A 37 0.29 -1.79 6.33
CA PHE A 37 1.13 -0.74 6.89
C PHE A 37 0.28 0.37 7.50
N PRO A 38 0.45 0.67 8.81
CA PRO A 38 -0.22 1.81 9.44
C PRO A 38 0.43 3.14 9.05
N ASN A 39 1.70 3.11 8.63
CA ASN A 39 2.42 4.25 8.09
C ASN A 39 3.40 3.78 7.01
N VAL A 40 3.62 4.64 6.01
CA VAL A 40 4.54 4.38 4.91
C VAL A 40 5.55 5.51 4.87
N ASP A 41 6.84 5.16 4.92
CA ASP A 41 7.92 6.12 4.70
C ASP A 41 7.93 6.58 3.23
N LEU A 42 8.03 7.89 3.06
CA LEU A 42 8.00 8.61 1.80
C LEU A 42 9.30 9.40 1.64
N SER A 43 9.78 9.40 0.40
CA SER A 43 10.77 10.36 -0.09
C SER A 43 10.11 11.72 -0.32
N TRP A 44 10.93 12.78 -0.42
CA TRP A 44 10.42 14.13 -0.69
C TRP A 44 9.57 14.22 -1.97
N ASP A 45 10.03 13.61 -3.07
CA ASP A 45 9.28 13.52 -4.34
C ASP A 45 7.93 12.79 -4.22
N GLU A 46 7.81 11.85 -3.29
CA GLU A 46 6.56 11.10 -3.06
C GLU A 46 5.61 11.88 -2.17
N TYR A 47 6.16 12.59 -1.18
CA TYR A 47 5.42 13.51 -0.35
C TYR A 47 4.75 14.60 -1.19
N LEU A 48 5.51 15.27 -2.07
CA LEU A 48 4.98 16.32 -2.94
C LEU A 48 3.89 15.78 -3.88
N ARG A 49 4.11 14.63 -4.53
CA ARG A 49 3.10 14.01 -5.39
C ARG A 49 1.81 13.69 -4.64
N LEU A 50 1.93 13.10 -3.45
CA LEU A 50 0.76 12.79 -2.63
C LEU A 50 0.06 14.06 -2.16
N GLU A 51 0.81 15.12 -1.83
CA GLU A 51 0.25 16.42 -1.46
C GLU A 51 -0.52 17.04 -2.63
N GLU A 52 0.02 17.01 -3.85
CA GLU A 52 -0.66 17.45 -5.08
C GLU A 52 -1.92 16.63 -5.39
N LEU A 53 -1.91 15.33 -5.09
CA LEU A 53 -3.08 14.45 -5.21
C LEU A 53 -4.13 14.69 -4.12
N GLY A 54 -3.86 15.56 -3.15
CA GLY A 54 -4.77 15.92 -2.08
C GLY A 54 -4.71 14.98 -0.87
N ALA A 55 -3.56 14.34 -0.61
CA ALA A 55 -3.38 13.50 0.56
C ALA A 55 -3.56 14.32 1.85
N SER A 56 -4.56 13.94 2.63
CA SER A 56 -4.95 14.57 3.88
C SER A 56 -4.13 14.09 5.08
N ARG A 57 -3.47 12.93 4.97
CA ARG A 57 -2.75 12.27 6.08
C ARG A 57 -1.23 12.22 5.89
N LEU A 58 -0.66 13.29 5.35
CA LEU A 58 0.78 13.44 5.20
C LEU A 58 1.42 13.99 6.48
N HIS A 59 2.40 13.27 7.00
CA HIS A 59 3.23 13.70 8.11
C HIS A 59 4.57 14.21 7.58
N PHE A 60 4.76 15.52 7.69
CA PHE A 60 6.03 16.17 7.37
C PHE A 60 6.98 16.06 8.56
N SER A 61 8.20 15.56 8.33
CA SER A 61 9.25 15.51 9.34
C SER A 61 10.44 16.37 8.91
N LEU A 62 10.94 17.22 9.81
CA LEU A 62 12.08 18.13 9.57
C LEU A 62 13.45 17.44 9.65
N HIS A 63 13.53 16.30 10.36
CA HIS A 63 14.77 15.60 10.67
C HIS A 63 14.73 14.11 10.29
N GLY A 64 13.69 13.66 9.57
CA GLY A 64 13.47 12.25 9.28
C GLY A 64 12.68 12.04 7.99
N PRO A 65 12.42 10.77 7.62
CA PRO A 65 11.60 10.45 6.46
C PRO A 65 10.18 11.01 6.64
N HIS A 66 9.62 11.56 5.56
CA HIS A 66 8.22 11.94 5.54
C HIS A 66 7.36 10.68 5.60
N LYS A 67 6.16 10.74 6.16
CA LYS A 67 5.31 9.55 6.31
C LYS A 67 3.91 9.79 5.84
N LEU A 68 3.34 8.83 5.12
CA LEU A 68 1.90 8.76 4.90
C LEU A 68 1.27 7.96 6.03
N ILE A 69 0.32 8.55 6.75
CA ILE A 69 -0.41 7.86 7.82
C ILE A 69 -1.63 7.15 7.21
N ILE A 70 -1.65 5.82 7.31
CA ILE A 70 -2.65 4.91 6.73
C ILE A 70 -3.44 4.20 7.86
N GLU A 71 -3.39 4.72 9.09
CA GLU A 71 -3.91 4.07 10.31
C GLU A 71 -5.37 3.61 10.24
N ASN A 72 -6.20 4.20 9.36
CA ASN A 72 -7.59 3.80 9.10
C ASN A 72 -7.86 3.42 7.63
N GLY A 73 -6.85 2.92 6.93
CA GLY A 73 -6.87 2.67 5.49
C GLY A 73 -6.39 3.87 4.68
N CYS A 74 -5.92 3.57 3.46
CA CYS A 74 -5.41 4.57 2.54
C CYS A 74 -6.57 5.39 1.98
N GLU A 75 -6.45 6.71 2.00
CA GLU A 75 -7.46 7.62 1.43
C GLU A 75 -7.63 7.46 -0.08
N PHE A 76 -6.58 7.01 -0.77
CA PHE A 76 -6.60 6.70 -2.19
C PHE A 76 -7.11 5.29 -2.50
N LEU A 77 -7.61 4.55 -1.50
CA LEU A 77 -8.17 3.22 -1.72
C LEU A 77 -9.57 3.33 -2.34
N ASN A 78 -9.72 2.86 -3.58
CA ASN A 78 -11.00 2.77 -4.24
C ASN A 78 -11.48 1.31 -4.25
N GLY A 79 -12.23 0.93 -3.21
CA GLY A 79 -12.69 -0.44 -2.98
C GLY A 79 -11.55 -1.40 -2.67
N ASN A 80 -11.16 -2.21 -3.64
CA ASN A 80 -10.10 -3.21 -3.54
C ASN A 80 -8.86 -2.86 -4.38
N ARG A 81 -8.76 -1.63 -4.89
CA ARG A 81 -7.68 -1.16 -5.77
C ARG A 81 -7.16 0.18 -5.31
N CYS A 82 -5.87 0.42 -5.50
CA CYS A 82 -5.28 1.74 -5.29
C CYS A 82 -5.69 2.67 -6.44
N GLY A 83 -6.23 3.85 -6.12
CA GLY A 83 -6.63 4.86 -7.10
C GLY A 83 -5.46 5.64 -7.69
N ILE A 84 -4.33 5.69 -6.99
CA ILE A 84 -3.11 6.42 -7.39
C ILE A 84 -2.05 5.46 -7.95
N TYR A 85 -2.44 4.58 -8.87
CA TYR A 85 -1.59 3.47 -9.28
C TYR A 85 -0.19 3.91 -9.75
N ASP A 86 -0.12 4.99 -10.54
CA ASP A 86 1.13 5.57 -11.04
C ASP A 86 1.92 6.33 -9.97
N ASP A 87 1.23 6.99 -9.02
CA ASP A 87 1.86 7.77 -7.95
C ASP A 87 2.04 6.99 -6.65
N ARG A 88 1.94 5.65 -6.71
CA ARG A 88 2.16 4.81 -5.53
C ARG A 88 3.58 5.01 -5.00
N PRO A 89 3.73 5.17 -3.67
CA PRO A 89 5.04 5.26 -3.07
C PRO A 89 5.81 3.93 -3.18
N GLN A 90 7.13 4.00 -3.11
CA GLN A 90 8.04 2.88 -3.35
C GLN A 90 7.75 1.70 -2.44
N VAL A 91 7.41 1.94 -1.16
CA VAL A 91 7.01 0.86 -0.24
C VAL A 91 5.78 0.11 -0.77
N CYS A 92 4.80 0.83 -1.33
CA CYS A 92 3.63 0.23 -1.94
C CYS A 92 3.95 -0.50 -3.26
N ARG A 93 4.93 -0.03 -4.03
CA ARG A 93 5.42 -0.70 -5.26
C ARG A 93 6.26 -1.94 -4.98
N ARG A 94 6.96 -1.96 -3.84
CA ARG A 94 7.75 -3.11 -3.37
C ARG A 94 6.88 -4.23 -2.80
N PHE A 95 5.63 -3.92 -2.45
CA PHE A 95 4.72 -4.88 -1.88
C PHE A 95 4.07 -5.76 -2.94
N ILE A 96 4.26 -7.06 -2.83
CA ILE A 96 3.63 -8.07 -3.68
C ILE A 96 2.75 -8.99 -2.85
N CYS A 97 1.70 -9.52 -3.48
CA CYS A 97 0.95 -10.64 -2.94
C CYS A 97 1.42 -11.92 -3.61
N GLN A 98 2.00 -12.85 -2.84
CA GLN A 98 2.13 -14.24 -3.27
C GLN A 98 0.95 -15.06 -2.75
N LYS A 99 0.46 -15.97 -3.61
CA LYS A 99 -0.43 -17.08 -3.24
C LYS A 99 0.39 -18.24 -2.69
#